data_AF-A0A7J8XBG0-F1
#
_entry.id   AF-A0A7J8XBG0-F1
#
_cell.length_a   1.000
_cell.length_b   1.000
_cell.length_c   1.000
_cell.angle_alpha   90.00
_cell.angle_beta   90.00
_cell.angle_gamma   90.00
#
_symmetry.space_group_name_H-M   'P 1'
#
loop_
_entity.id
_entity.type
_entity.pdbx_description
1 polymer ?
#
loop_
_entity_poly.entity_id
_entity_poly.type
_entity_poly.pdbx_seq_one_letter_code
_entity_poly.pdbx_strand_id
1 'polypeptide(L)'
;IEGLKRKLTSKLGANSPALVPDWQIGESVAIWWRPNFETMMYPYCPPHITKPKECKKLFLVHLSEKEYFAVPKNLKLLAVPLFELYDNVQLHHESIALVPRAVACTQ
;
A
#
# COMPACT_ATOMS: atom_id res chain seq x y z
N ILE A 1 -3.34 1.89 12.32
CA ILE A 1 -4.46 1.82 11.35
C ILE A 1 -5.05 3.22 11.10
N GLU A 2 -5.40 4.00 12.12
CA GLU A 2 -5.89 5.39 11.96
C GLU A 2 -5.04 6.29 11.06
N GLY A 3 -3.71 6.19 11.16
CA GLY A 3 -2.81 6.94 10.27
C GLY A 3 -2.98 6.60 8.79
N LEU A 4 -3.36 5.36 8.45
CA LEU A 4 -3.64 4.94 7.07
C LEU A 4 -4.98 5.51 6.60
N LYS A 5 -6.06 5.40 7.41
CA LYS A 5 -7.36 6.03 7.11
C LYS A 5 -7.19 7.51 6.82
N ARG A 6 -6.47 8.24 7.70
CA ARG A 6 -6.14 9.65 7.50
C ARG A 6 -5.41 9.92 6.18
N LYS A 7 -4.43 9.08 5.82
CA LYS A 7 -3.68 9.22 4.56
C LYS A 7 -4.56 8.96 3.33
N LEU A 8 -5.43 7.95 3.37
CA LEU A 8 -6.36 7.66 2.29
C LEU A 8 -7.34 8.81 2.09
N THR A 9 -7.96 9.31 3.16
CA THR A 9 -8.85 10.49 3.12
C THR A 9 -8.12 11.71 2.57
N SER A 10 -6.88 11.97 3.01
CA SER A 10 -6.09 13.11 2.50
C SER A 10 -5.70 13.00 1.03
N LYS A 11 -5.61 11.80 0.46
CA LYS A 11 -5.13 11.57 -0.91
C LYS A 11 -6.23 11.30 -1.92
N LEU A 12 -7.33 10.69 -1.48
CA LEU A 12 -8.42 10.21 -2.34
C LEU A 12 -9.80 10.65 -1.85
N GLY A 13 -9.94 11.20 -0.64
CA GLY A 13 -11.21 11.68 -0.11
C GLY A 13 -11.65 12.97 -0.79
N ALA A 14 -12.96 13.10 -1.03
CA ALA A 14 -13.54 14.34 -1.53
C ALA A 14 -13.54 15.45 -0.46
N ASN A 15 -13.61 16.71 -0.90
CA ASN A 15 -13.72 17.86 0.01
C ASN A 15 -15.07 17.92 0.74
N SER A 16 -16.08 17.22 0.24
CA SER A 16 -17.40 17.10 0.88
C SER A 16 -17.39 15.95 1.87
N PRO A 17 -17.69 16.17 3.16
CA PRO A 17 -17.74 15.10 4.17
C PRO A 17 -18.68 13.95 3.82
N ALA A 18 -19.77 14.23 3.09
CA ALA A 18 -20.74 13.22 2.66
C ALA A 18 -20.20 12.26 1.58
N LEU A 19 -19.08 12.60 0.95
CA LEU A 19 -18.45 11.83 -0.13
C LEU A 19 -17.09 11.24 0.29
N VAL A 20 -16.74 11.32 1.57
CA VAL A 20 -15.51 10.69 2.08
C VAL A 20 -15.78 9.20 2.31
N PRO A 21 -15.02 8.29 1.67
CA PRO A 21 -15.16 6.85 1.88
C PRO A 21 -14.95 6.46 3.35
N ASP A 22 -15.76 5.54 3.85
CA ASP A 22 -15.51 4.88 5.13
C ASP A 22 -14.53 3.73 4.95
N TRP A 23 -13.23 4.05 4.99
CA TRP A 23 -12.16 3.10 4.72
C TRP A 23 -12.17 1.90 5.67
N GLN A 24 -12.54 0.73 5.15
CA GLN A 24 -12.45 -0.55 5.84
C GLN A 24 -11.03 -1.13 5.67
N ILE A 25 -10.16 -0.87 6.63
CA ILE A 25 -8.79 -1.39 6.62
C ILE A 25 -8.80 -2.83 7.13
N GLY A 26 -8.44 -3.77 6.25
CA GLY A 26 -8.30 -5.19 6.56
C GLY A 26 -6.91 -5.55 7.11
N GLU A 27 -6.47 -6.77 6.80
CA GLU A 27 -5.22 -7.34 7.29
C GLU A 27 -3.95 -6.74 6.66
N SER A 28 -2.84 -6.91 7.37
CA SER A 28 -1.50 -6.59 6.84
C SER A 28 -1.01 -7.76 6.00
N VAL A 29 -0.89 -7.56 4.69
CA VAL A 29 -0.47 -8.62 3.74
C VAL A 29 1.05 -8.68 3.55
N ALA A 30 1.78 -7.62 3.90
CA ALA A 30 3.24 -7.62 3.83
C ALA A 30 3.87 -6.54 4.73
N ILE A 31 5.09 -6.82 5.19
CA ILE A 31 5.91 -5.90 5.96
C ILE A 31 7.32 -5.89 5.39
N TRP A 32 7.88 -4.70 5.21
CA TRP A 32 9.26 -4.50 4.81
C TRP A 32 10.01 -3.61 5.78
N TRP A 33 11.28 -3.93 6.00
CA TRP A 33 12.16 -3.23 6.93
C TRP A 33 13.35 -2.65 6.19
N ARG A 34 13.59 -1.35 6.38
CA ARG A 34 14.78 -0.66 5.91
C ARG A 34 15.78 -0.55 7.07
N PRO A 35 16.91 -1.27 7.04
CA PRO A 35 17.85 -1.29 8.16
C PRO A 35 18.65 0.02 8.29
N ASN A 36 19.02 0.62 7.16
CA ASN A 36 19.91 1.79 7.04
C ASN A 36 19.27 2.91 6.20
N PHE A 37 19.94 4.05 6.03
CA PHE A 37 19.49 5.15 5.15
C PHE A 37 19.80 4.90 3.67
N GLU A 38 19.53 3.68 3.21
CA GLU A 38 19.75 3.19 1.83
C GLU A 38 18.43 2.69 1.23
N THR A 39 18.37 2.46 -0.08
CA THR A 39 17.12 2.08 -0.79
C THR A 39 16.58 0.70 -0.43
N MET A 40 17.45 -0.24 -0.06
CA MET A 40 17.11 -1.64 0.08
C MET A 40 16.22 -1.93 1.29
N MET A 41 15.23 -2.79 1.07
CA MET A 41 14.26 -3.23 2.08
C MET A 41 14.19 -4.76 2.11
N TYR A 42 13.93 -5.32 3.30
CA TYR A 42 13.83 -6.76 3.51
C TYR A 42 12.45 -7.15 4.04
N PRO A 43 11.89 -8.31 3.68
CA PRO A 43 10.60 -8.78 4.19
C PRO A 43 10.65 -9.23 5.66
N TYR A 44 11.81 -9.11 6.31
CA TYR A 44 12.04 -9.39 7.72
C TYR A 44 12.97 -8.32 8.31
N CYS A 45 12.95 -8.12 9.62
CA CYS A 45 13.96 -7.30 10.29
C CYS A 45 15.23 -8.16 10.46
N PRO A 46 16.39 -7.76 9.88
CA PRO A 46 17.61 -8.56 10.01
C PRO A 46 18.02 -8.73 11.49
N PRO A 47 18.55 -9.90 11.91
CA PRO A 47 18.73 -10.22 13.34
C PRO A 47 19.61 -9.25 14.14
N HIS A 48 20.65 -8.69 13.51
CA HIS A 48 21.60 -7.76 14.15
C HIS A 48 21.11 -6.30 14.13
N ILE A 49 19.97 -6.02 13.50
CA ILE A 49 19.43 -4.67 13.36
C ILE A 49 18.40 -4.44 14.48
N THR A 50 18.81 -3.70 15.50
CA THR A 50 17.95 -3.35 16.65
C THR A 50 17.16 -2.06 16.42
N LYS A 51 17.59 -1.20 15.49
CA LYS A 51 16.99 0.12 15.21
C LYS A 51 16.84 0.37 13.69
N PRO A 52 15.89 -0.30 13.03
CA PRO A 52 15.60 -0.07 11.61
C PRO A 52 15.15 1.38 11.37
N LYS A 53 15.44 1.93 10.19
CA LYS A 53 15.12 3.33 9.84
C LYS A 53 13.71 3.49 9.29
N GLU A 54 13.15 2.44 8.70
CA GLU A 54 11.78 2.44 8.20
C GLU A 54 11.14 1.06 8.37
N CYS A 55 9.87 1.03 8.74
CA CYS A 55 9.01 -0.15 8.66
C CYS A 55 7.81 0.22 7.77
N LYS A 56 7.74 -0.41 6.59
CA LYS A 56 6.65 -0.24 5.64
C LYS A 56 5.70 -1.41 5.76
N LYS A 57 4.42 -1.14 5.98
CA LYS A 57 3.36 -2.15 6.07
C LYS A 57 2.36 -1.92 4.95
N LEU A 58 1.99 -2.99 4.26
CA LEU A 58 0.95 -2.99 3.23
C LEU A 58 -0.30 -3.66 3.81
N PHE A 59 -1.44 -3.00 3.62
CA PHE A 59 -2.74 -3.45 4.11
C PHE A 59 -3.71 -3.61 2.96
N LEU A 60 -4.59 -4.60 3.07
CA LEU A 60 -5.76 -4.69 2.21
C LEU A 60 -6.79 -3.64 2.66
N VAL A 61 -7.41 -2.94 1.71
CA VAL A 61 -8.50 -2.00 1.99
C VAL A 61 -9.74 -2.50 1.25
N HIS A 62 -10.76 -2.85 2.01
CA HIS A 62 -12.03 -3.28 1.43
C HIS A 62 -12.83 -2.05 1.01
N LEU A 63 -13.23 -2.03 -0.26
CA LEU A 63 -14.10 -1.00 -0.81
C LEU A 63 -15.55 -1.47 -0.67
N SER A 64 -16.46 -0.52 -0.46
CA SER A 64 -17.90 -0.79 -0.60
C SER A 64 -18.26 -0.99 -2.09
N GLU A 65 -19.51 -1.36 -2.37
CA GLU A 65 -19.99 -1.55 -3.75
C GLU A 65 -19.76 -0.31 -4.63
N LYS A 66 -19.85 0.89 -4.03
CA LYS A 66 -19.70 2.18 -4.72
C LYS A 66 -18.95 3.16 -3.84
N GLU A 67 -17.82 3.64 -4.33
CA GLU A 67 -17.00 4.65 -3.66
C GLU A 67 -16.68 5.83 -4.57
N TYR A 68 -16.57 7.02 -3.96
CA TYR A 68 -16.15 8.24 -4.66
C TYR A 68 -14.69 8.56 -4.32
N PHE A 69 -13.84 8.60 -5.36
CA PHE A 69 -12.44 9.00 -5.21
C PHE A 69 -12.18 10.36 -5.88
N ALA A 70 -11.71 11.32 -5.10
CA ALA A 70 -11.22 12.59 -5.59
C ALA A 70 -9.72 12.48 -5.93
N VAL A 71 -9.41 12.25 -7.20
CA VAL A 71 -8.03 12.10 -7.69
C VAL A 71 -7.45 13.48 -8.02
N PRO A 72 -6.27 13.86 -7.48
CA PRO A 72 -5.60 15.11 -7.84
C PRO A 72 -5.31 15.20 -9.34
N LYS A 73 -5.46 16.40 -9.93
CA LYS A 73 -5.31 16.61 -11.39
C LYS A 73 -3.95 16.20 -11.97
N ASN A 74 -2.90 16.18 -11.15
CA ASN A 74 -1.55 15.77 -11.54
C ASN A 74 -1.29 14.26 -11.40
N LEU A 75 -2.30 13.47 -11.01
CA LEU A 75 -2.21 12.03 -10.83
C LEU A 75 -3.32 11.32 -11.62
N LYS A 76 -3.09 10.03 -11.88
CA LYS A 76 -4.08 9.13 -12.46
C LYS A 76 -4.27 7.94 -11.54
N LEU A 77 -5.52 7.54 -11.32
CA LEU A 77 -5.86 6.30 -10.63
C LEU A 77 -6.08 5.22 -11.68
N LEU A 78 -5.24 4.19 -11.68
CA LEU A 78 -5.26 3.10 -12.65
C LEU A 78 -5.62 1.79 -11.94
N ALA A 79 -6.53 1.03 -12.54
CA ALA A 79 -6.77 -0.35 -12.14
C ALA A 79 -5.80 -1.25 -12.92
N VAL A 80 -4.83 -1.82 -12.21
CA VAL A 80 -3.78 -2.66 -12.80
C VAL A 80 -4.06 -4.12 -12.43
N PRO A 81 -4.20 -5.04 -13.40
CA PRO A 81 -4.40 -6.45 -13.09
C PRO A 81 -3.15 -7.09 -12.50
N LEU A 82 -3.32 -8.09 -11.64
CA LEU A 82 -2.20 -8.70 -10.89
C LEU A 82 -1.10 -9.30 -11.79
N PHE A 83 -1.46 -9.79 -12.98
CA PHE A 83 -0.49 -10.38 -13.91
C PHE A 83 0.47 -9.35 -14.53
N GLU A 84 0.07 -8.07 -14.63
CA GLU A 84 0.97 -7.01 -15.11
C GLU A 84 2.02 -6.63 -14.06
N LEU A 85 1.67 -6.79 -12.78
CA LEU A 85 2.57 -6.50 -11.65
C LEU A 85 3.56 -7.64 -11.39
N TYR A 86 3.16 -8.88 -11.63
CA TYR A 86 3.91 -10.07 -11.23
C TYR A 86 5.30 -10.10 -11.88
N ASP A 87 6.34 -10.08 -11.03
CA ASP A 87 7.76 -10.16 -11.41
C ASP A 87 8.24 -9.04 -12.36
N ASN A 88 7.48 -7.95 -12.45
CA ASN A 88 7.74 -6.85 -13.39
C ASN A 88 8.46 -5.67 -12.72
N VAL A 89 9.64 -5.93 -12.17
CA VAL A 89 10.44 -4.92 -11.44
C VAL A 89 10.99 -3.82 -12.37
N GLN A 90 11.01 -4.05 -13.68
CA GLN A 90 11.45 -3.05 -14.66
C GLN A 90 10.44 -1.91 -14.82
N LEU A 91 9.15 -2.21 -14.73
CA LEU A 91 8.07 -1.21 -14.86
C LEU A 91 7.50 -0.77 -13.51
N HIS A 92 7.72 -1.55 -12.44
CA HIS A 92 7.20 -1.27 -11.12
C HIS A 92 8.29 -1.40 -10.05
N HIS A 93 8.20 -0.58 -9.00
CA HIS A 93 9.08 -0.72 -7.83
C HIS A 93 8.97 -2.13 -7.24
N GLU A 94 10.07 -2.69 -6.72
CA GLU A 94 10.14 -4.06 -6.21
C GLU A 94 8.99 -4.42 -5.24
N SER A 95 8.65 -3.51 -4.33
CA SER A 95 7.53 -3.69 -3.39
C SER A 95 6.17 -3.85 -4.07
N ILE A 96 5.97 -3.25 -5.25
CA ILE A 96 4.73 -3.35 -6.04
C ILE A 96 4.71 -4.67 -6.82
N ALA A 97 5.84 -5.07 -7.39
CA ALA A 97 5.94 -6.33 -8.15
C ALA A 97 5.71 -7.58 -7.27
N LEU A 98 5.88 -7.45 -5.96
CA LEU A 98 5.60 -8.48 -4.96
C LEU A 98 4.15 -8.51 -4.46
N VAL A 99 3.33 -7.49 -4.77
CA VAL A 99 1.93 -7.43 -4.33
C VAL A 99 1.14 -8.69 -4.72
N PRO A 100 1.23 -9.22 -5.96
CA PRO A 100 0.51 -10.44 -6.32
C PRO A 100 0.85 -11.64 -5.43
N ARG A 101 2.11 -11.79 -5.01
CA ARG A 101 2.50 -12.86 -4.05
C ARG A 101 1.92 -12.59 -2.66
N ALA A 102 2.00 -11.34 -2.19
CA ALA A 102 1.51 -10.96 -0.87
C ALA A 102 0.01 -11.22 -0.70
N VAL A 103 -0.80 -10.93 -1.73
CA VAL A 103 -2.26 -11.14 -1.69
C VAL A 103 -2.68 -12.59 -1.96
N ALA A 104 -1.82 -13.39 -2.60
CA ALA A 104 -2.12 -14.81 -2.85
C ALA A 104 -2.03 -15.66 -1.57
N CYS A 105 -1.17 -15.27 -0.61
CA CYS A 105 -0.98 -16.00 0.64
C CYS A 105 -2.05 -15.71 1.70
N THR A 106 -3.01 -14.84 1.44
CA THR A 106 -4.06 -14.43 2.39
C THR A 106 -5.35 -15.26 2.34
N GLN A 107 -5.29 -16.49 1.81
CA GLN A 107 -6.42 -17.43 1.79
C GLN A 107 -6.57 -18.22 3.09
#